data_AF-A0A317IQW9-F1
#
_entry.id   AF-A0A317IQW9-F1
#
_cell.length_a   1.000
_cell.length_b   1.000
_cell.length_c   1.000
_cell.angle_alpha   90.00
_cell.angle_beta   90.00
_cell.angle_gamma   90.00
#
_symmetry.space_group_name_H-M   'P 1'
#
loop_
_entity.id
_entity.type
_entity.pdbx_description
1 polymer ?
#
loop_
_entity_poly.entity_id
_entity_poly.type
_entity_poly.pdbx_seq_one_letter_code
_entity_poly.pdbx_strand_id
1 'polypeptide(L)'
;MAILLMGLGGLISMIGYVWFLVVSFRQSVVWGLVVLLVPFAWIVFAIKHWSTAKLPCSLLVGGLVLYIGTIASNPNMAQELKGKQASVEKQLKELDEKQAAESQRGH
;
A
#
# COMPACT_ATOMS: atom_id res chain seq x y z
N MET A 1 17.31 -7.51 -6.51
CA MET A 1 16.95 -8.11 -5.21
C MET A 1 15.51 -7.77 -4.78
N ALA A 2 15.10 -6.49 -4.81
CA ALA A 2 13.73 -6.08 -4.45
C ALA A 2 12.60 -6.70 -5.30
N ILE A 3 12.84 -6.87 -6.62
CA ILE A 3 11.86 -7.48 -7.54
C ILE A 3 11.53 -8.94 -7.17
N LEU A 4 12.51 -9.71 -6.69
CA LEU A 4 12.30 -11.09 -6.24
C LEU A 4 11.45 -11.13 -4.97
N LEU A 5 11.69 -10.22 -4.03
CA LEU A 5 10.90 -10.10 -2.80
C LEU A 5 9.46 -9.66 -3.08
N MET A 6 9.24 -8.74 -4.02
CA MET A 6 7.89 -8.37 -4.46
C MET A 6 7.18 -9.54 -5.15
N GLY A 7 7.89 -10.32 -5.99
CA GLY A 7 7.34 -11.52 -6.62
C GLY A 7 6.94 -12.59 -5.61
N LEU A 8 7.81 -12.90 -4.65
CA LEU A 8 7.55 -13.85 -3.56
C LEU A 8 6.40 -13.38 -2.65
N GLY A 9 6.40 -12.10 -2.25
CA GLY A 9 5.34 -11.52 -1.43
C GLY A 9 3.99 -11.51 -2.15
N GLY A 10 3.98 -11.22 -3.44
CA GLY A 10 2.79 -11.32 -4.29
C GLY A 10 2.26 -12.75 -4.38
N LEU A 11 3.15 -13.73 -4.57
CA LEU A 11 2.77 -15.15 -4.67
C LEU A 11 2.17 -15.66 -3.35
N ILE A 12 2.81 -15.36 -2.23
CA ILE A 12 2.33 -15.74 -0.89
C ILE A 12 1.00 -15.05 -0.58
N SER A 13 0.85 -13.78 -0.93
CA SER A 13 -0.41 -13.05 -0.75
C SER A 13 -1.54 -13.65 -1.60
N MET A 14 -1.24 -14.08 -2.84
CA MET A 14 -2.21 -14.75 -3.70
C MET A 14 -2.66 -16.09 -3.09
N ILE A 15 -1.71 -16.90 -2.61
CA ILE A 15 -2.02 -18.18 -1.97
C ILE A 15 -2.85 -17.95 -0.69
N GLY A 16 -2.48 -16.96 0.12
CA GLY A 16 -3.23 -16.58 1.32
C GLY A 16 -4.65 -16.10 0.99
N TYR A 17 -4.82 -15.29 -0.05
CA TYR A 17 -6.12 -14.79 -0.47
C TYR A 17 -7.02 -15.91 -1.00
N VAL A 18 -6.49 -16.78 -1.86
CA VAL A 18 -7.22 -17.95 -2.38
C VAL A 18 -7.62 -18.88 -1.24
N TRP A 19 -6.73 -19.15 -0.29
CA TRP A 19 -7.03 -19.96 0.89
C TRP A 19 -8.12 -19.34 1.76
N PHE A 20 -8.08 -18.02 1.95
CA PHE A 20 -9.10 -17.27 2.69
C PHE A 20 -10.46 -17.34 1.98
N LEU A 21 -10.46 -17.26 0.65
CA LEU A 21 -11.65 -17.44 -0.19
C LEU A 21 -12.23 -18.86 -0.02
N VAL A 22 -11.40 -19.89 -0.09
CA VAL A 22 -11.86 -21.27 0.09
C VAL A 22 -12.46 -21.47 1.48
N VAL A 23 -11.83 -20.96 2.54
CA VAL A 23 -12.35 -21.08 3.91
C VAL A 23 -13.68 -20.33 4.09
N SER A 24 -13.81 -19.14 3.50
CA SER A 24 -15.06 -18.36 3.59
C SER A 24 -16.20 -19.03 2.83
N PHE A 25 -15.96 -19.56 1.62
CA PHE A 25 -16.94 -20.35 0.88
C PHE A 25 -17.30 -21.67 1.58
N ARG A 26 -16.33 -22.33 2.24
CA ARG A 26 -16.59 -23.57 3.01
C ARG A 26 -17.45 -23.34 4.24
N GLN A 27 -17.47 -22.13 4.80
CA GLN A 27 -18.40 -21.80 5.89
C GLN A 27 -19.79 -21.47 5.33
N SER A 28 -19.87 -20.51 4.41
CA SER A 28 -21.15 -20.16 3.78
C SER A 28 -20.91 -19.48 2.45
N VAL A 29 -21.68 -19.89 1.44
CA VAL A 29 -21.63 -19.29 0.10
C VAL A 29 -21.89 -17.78 0.14
N VAL A 30 -22.77 -17.32 1.04
CA VAL A 30 -23.07 -15.89 1.24
C VAL A 30 -21.82 -15.13 1.74
N TRP A 31 -21.07 -15.71 2.69
CA TRP A 31 -19.86 -15.08 3.23
C TRP A 31 -18.72 -15.08 2.22
N GLY A 32 -18.56 -16.15 1.44
CA GLY A 32 -17.59 -16.20 0.34
C GLY A 32 -17.86 -15.11 -0.71
N LEU A 33 -19.12 -14.92 -1.10
CA LEU A 33 -19.52 -13.86 -2.03
C LEU A 33 -19.26 -12.45 -1.47
N VAL A 34 -19.57 -12.25 -0.18
CA VAL A 34 -19.40 -10.95 0.48
C VAL A 34 -17.92 -10.58 0.63
N VAL A 35 -17.04 -11.54 0.93
CA VAL A 35 -15.58 -11.33 0.95
C VAL A 35 -15.01 -11.09 -0.45
N LEU A 36 -15.57 -11.71 -1.48
CA LEU A 36 -15.17 -11.52 -2.88
C LEU A 36 -15.59 -10.13 -3.41
N LEU A 37 -16.81 -9.69 -3.10
CA LEU A 37 -17.38 -8.45 -3.64
C LEU A 37 -17.03 -7.20 -2.84
N VAL A 38 -16.78 -7.34 -1.53
CA VAL A 38 -16.54 -6.21 -0.64
C VAL A 38 -15.13 -6.30 -0.05
N PRO A 39 -14.19 -5.43 -0.46
CA PRO A 39 -12.78 -5.50 -0.07
C PRO A 39 -12.48 -5.25 1.43
N PHE A 40 -13.49 -5.15 2.28
CA PHE A 40 -13.37 -5.02 3.75
C PHE A 40 -14.22 -6.03 4.53
N ALA A 41 -15.02 -6.84 3.83
CA ALA A 41 -15.85 -7.86 4.48
C ALA A 41 -15.02 -8.95 5.19
N TRP A 42 -13.77 -9.15 4.78
CA TRP A 42 -12.84 -10.06 5.43
C TRP A 42 -12.61 -9.70 6.91
N ILE A 43 -12.70 -8.42 7.28
CA ILE A 43 -12.56 -7.95 8.67
C ILE A 43 -13.77 -8.38 9.50
N VAL A 44 -14.98 -8.17 8.98
CA VAL A 44 -16.23 -8.57 9.63
C VAL A 44 -16.30 -10.09 9.76
N PHE A 45 -15.90 -10.82 8.72
CA PHE A 45 -15.82 -12.27 8.75
C PHE A 45 -14.79 -12.77 9.78
N ALA A 46 -13.63 -12.14 9.89
CA ALA A 46 -12.61 -12.48 10.88
C ALA A 46 -13.11 -12.30 12.32
N ILE A 47 -13.81 -11.20 12.60
CA ILE A 47 -14.40 -10.93 13.92
C ILE A 47 -15.53 -11.93 14.22
N LYS A 48 -16.42 -12.20 13.25
CA LYS A 48 -17.61 -13.04 13.45
C LYS A 48 -17.29 -14.53 13.53
N HIS A 49 -16.30 -14.99 12.77
CA HIS A 49 -15.87 -16.40 12.73
C HIS A 49 -14.49 -16.60 13.37
N TRP A 50 -14.22 -15.89 14.47
CA TRP A 50 -12.95 -15.93 15.19
C TRP A 50 -12.48 -17.36 15.51
N SER A 51 -13.40 -18.29 15.81
CA SER A 51 -13.00 -19.67 16.13
C SER A 51 -12.37 -20.43 14.96
N THR A 52 -12.83 -20.17 13.74
CA THR A 52 -12.39 -20.83 12.49
C THR A 52 -11.35 -19.99 11.74
N ALA A 53 -11.35 -18.67 11.96
CA ALA A 53 -10.54 -17.71 11.24
C ALA A 53 -9.15 -17.44 11.86
N LYS A 54 -8.82 -18.00 13.03
CA LYS A 54 -7.53 -17.74 13.73
C LYS A 54 -6.31 -17.97 12.83
N LEU A 55 -6.29 -19.11 12.15
CA LEU A 55 -5.22 -19.52 11.24
C LEU A 55 -5.12 -18.62 9.99
N PRO A 56 -6.20 -18.44 9.19
CA PRO A 56 -6.14 -17.60 8.00
C PRO A 56 -6.01 -16.09 8.31
N CYS A 57 -6.55 -15.61 9.42
CA CYS A 57 -6.43 -14.19 9.83
C CYS A 57 -4.99 -13.85 10.24
N SER A 58 -4.31 -14.74 10.97
CA SER A 58 -2.90 -14.55 11.34
C SER A 58 -1.97 -14.55 10.13
N LEU A 59 -2.23 -15.41 9.14
CA LEU A 59 -1.50 -15.38 7.85
C LEU A 59 -1.74 -14.07 7.08
N LEU A 60 -2.98 -13.59 7.05
CA LEU A 60 -3.34 -12.38 6.32
C LEU A 60 -2.72 -11.13 6.96
N VAL A 61 -2.80 -11.02 8.30
CA VAL A 61 -2.16 -9.94 9.06
C VAL A 61 -0.63 -10.01 8.95
N GLY A 62 -0.04 -11.20 9.06
CA GLY A 62 1.40 -11.40 8.88
C GLY A 62 1.88 -10.99 7.47
N GLY A 63 1.12 -11.36 6.44
CA GLY A 63 1.38 -10.95 5.06
C GLY A 63 1.25 -9.45 4.84
N LEU A 64 0.22 -8.82 5.41
CA LEU A 64 0.00 -7.37 5.31
C LEU A 64 1.11 -6.56 5.99
N VAL A 65 1.54 -6.99 7.18
CA VAL A 65 2.64 -6.37 7.92
C VAL A 65 3.95 -6.49 7.17
N LEU A 66 4.24 -7.66 6.59
CA LEU A 66 5.41 -7.84 5.73
C LEU A 66 5.34 -6.95 4.49
N TYR A 67 4.19 -6.86 3.83
CA TYR A 67 4.00 -6.04 2.63
C TYR A 67 4.20 -4.55 2.92
N ILE A 68 3.54 -4.02 3.95
CA ILE A 68 3.74 -2.63 4.39
C ILE A 68 5.19 -2.40 4.83
N GLY A 69 5.79 -3.36 5.54
CA GLY A 69 7.19 -3.34 5.93
C GLY A 69 8.13 -3.20 4.74
N THR A 70 7.88 -3.91 3.64
CA THR A 70 8.70 -3.81 2.41
C THR A 70 8.55 -2.48 1.68
N ILE A 71 7.37 -1.86 1.72
CA ILE A 71 7.16 -0.52 1.14
C ILE A 71 7.89 0.53 1.99
N ALA A 72 7.76 0.45 3.32
CA ALA A 72 8.39 1.37 4.24
C ALA A 72 9.92 1.27 4.26
N SER A 73 10.46 0.06 4.03
CA SER A 73 11.91 -0.18 3.94
C SER A 73 12.49 0.09 2.55
N ASN A 74 11.67 0.49 1.56
CA ASN A 74 12.14 0.91 0.25
C ASN A 74 12.49 2.42 0.29
N PRO A 75 13.77 2.82 0.30
CA PRO A 75 14.17 4.24 0.43
C PRO A 75 13.77 5.10 -0.79
N ASN A 76 13.28 4.49 -1.88
CA ASN A 76 12.95 5.16 -3.13
C ASN A 76 11.82 6.20 -3.01
N MET A 77 10.79 5.98 -2.17
CA MET A 77 9.70 6.98 -2.01
C MET A 77 10.15 8.24 -1.27
N ALA A 78 11.03 8.09 -0.28
CA ALA A 78 11.59 9.23 0.44
C ALA A 78 12.52 10.06 -0.46
N GLN A 79 13.16 9.44 -1.46
CA GLN A 79 14.02 10.13 -2.42
C GLN A 79 13.22 10.95 -3.45
N GLU A 80 12.10 10.44 -3.96
CA GLU A 80 11.27 11.18 -4.93
C GLU A 80 10.69 12.48 -4.35
N LEU A 81 10.31 12.46 -3.06
CA LEU A 81 9.78 13.65 -2.39
C LEU A 81 10.85 14.72 -2.18
N LYS A 82 12.07 14.33 -1.78
CA LYS A 82 13.20 15.26 -1.65
C LYS A 82 13.62 15.87 -2.99
N GLY A 83 13.64 15.07 -4.06
CA GLY A 83 13.97 15.54 -5.41
C GLY A 83 12.97 16.58 -5.93
N LYS A 84 11.66 16.35 -5.72
CA LYS A 84 10.62 17.31 -6.08
C LYS A 84 10.73 18.61 -5.25
N GLN A 85 11.04 18.51 -3.95
CA GLN A 85 11.22 19.68 -3.07
C GLN A 85 12.38 20.58 -3.52
N ALA A 86 13.52 20.00 -3.88
CA ALA A 86 14.67 20.75 -4.36
C ALA A 86 14.40 21.47 -5.70
N SER A 87 13.57 20.87 -6.57
CA SER A 87 13.16 21.49 -7.82
C SER A 87 12.23 22.69 -7.60
N VAL A 88 11.30 22.59 -6.64
CA VAL A 88 10.39 23.69 -6.27
C VAL A 88 11.16 24.85 -5.64
N GLU A 89 12.14 24.58 -4.78
CA GLU A 89 12.96 25.65 -4.18
C GLU A 89 13.75 26.43 -5.24
N LYS A 90 14.32 25.73 -6.24
CA LYS A 90 14.99 26.37 -7.37
C LYS A 90 14.02 27.23 -8.18
N GLN A 91 12.83 26.72 -8.47
CA GLN A 91 11.80 27.48 -9.19
C GLN A 91 11.43 28.76 -8.44
N LEU A 92 11.32 28.71 -7.10
CA LEU A 92 10.99 29.87 -6.30
C LEU A 92 12.08 30.94 -6.35
N LYS A 93 13.36 30.53 -6.31
CA LYS A 93 14.51 31.44 -6.45
C LYS A 93 14.59 32.04 -7.86
N GLU A 94 14.35 31.26 -8.90
CA GLU A 94 14.31 31.77 -10.28
C GLU A 94 13.16 32.75 -10.50
N LEU A 95 12.00 32.55 -9.85
CA LEU A 95 10.90 33.51 -9.87
C LEU A 95 11.27 34.82 -9.17
N ASP A 96 11.88 34.75 -7.99
CA ASP A 96 12.30 35.92 -7.20
C ASP A 96 13.33 36.75 -7.98
N GLU A 97 14.31 36.09 -8.60
CA GLU A 97 15.35 36.74 -9.41
C GLU A 97 14.77 37.40 -10.68
N LYS A 98 13.81 36.74 -11.34
CA LYS A 98 13.08 37.33 -12.48
C LYS A 98 12.25 38.55 -12.06
N GLN A 99 11.59 38.49 -10.89
CA GLN A 99 10.80 39.59 -10.36
C GLN A 99 11.68 40.78 -9.94
N ALA A 100 12.85 40.53 -9.34
CA ALA A 100 13.82 41.56 -9.02
C ALA A 100 14.37 42.25 -10.28
N ALA A 101 14.66 41.49 -11.34
CA ALA A 101 15.15 42.01 -12.61
C ALA A 101 14.08 42.83 -13.37
N GLU A 102 12.81 42.41 -13.33
CA GLU A 102 11.72 43.19 -13.94
C GLU A 102 11.40 44.47 -13.14
N SER A 103 11.48 44.43 -11.81
CA SER A 103 11.29 45.59 -10.94
C SER A 103 12.34 46.69 -11.22
N GLN A 104 13.60 46.31 -11.50
CA GLN A 104 14.65 47.26 -11.88
C GLN A 104 14.53 47.81 -13.31
N ARG A 105 13.71 47.18 -14.17
CA ARG A 105 13.50 47.60 -15.56
C ARG A 105 12.34 48.59 -15.74
N GLY A 106 11.49 48.73 -14.71
CA GLY A 106 10.32 49.62 -14.69
C GLY A 106 10.53 50.98 -14.02
N HIS A 107 11.73 51.26 -13.53
CA HIS A 107 12.17 52.56 -13.01
C HIS A 107 13.09 53.26 -14.01
#